data_AF-A0A958GGQ4-F1
#
_entry.id   AF-A0A958GGQ4-F1
#
_cell.length_a   1.000
_cell.length_b   1.000
_cell.length_c   1.000
_cell.angle_alpha   90.00
_cell.angle_beta   90.00
_cell.angle_gamma   90.00
#
_symmetry.space_group_name_H-M   'P 1'
#
loop_
_entity.id
_entity.type
_entity.pdbx_description
1 polymer ?
#
loop_
_entity_poly.entity_id
_entity_poly.type
_entity_poly.pdbx_seq_one_letter_code
_entity_poly.pdbx_strand_id
1 'polypeptide(L)'
;MSSENNLTINKIIKLGWAALVVSASLLVISIYLVKFYHSDIVTYSIWLTFARIFGIISFFIGVFSIAVGKWNQGTLLILGSVLLPILSLYIHQSI
;
A
#
# COMPACT_ATOMS: atom_id res chain seq x y z
N MET A 1 21.01 -5.73 23.16
CA MET A 1 20.47 -4.93 22.04
C MET A 1 20.28 -3.50 22.57
N SER A 2 21.03 -2.52 22.07
CA SER A 2 21.08 -1.15 22.61
C SER A 2 19.69 -0.48 22.60
N SER A 3 19.35 0.29 23.64
CA SER A 3 18.10 1.07 23.71
C SER A 3 17.90 2.02 22.52
N GLU A 4 18.99 2.46 21.89
CA GLU A 4 18.99 3.29 20.68
C GLU A 4 18.46 2.55 19.44
N ASN A 5 18.72 1.25 19.32
CA ASN A 5 18.20 0.45 18.21
C ASN A 5 16.68 0.29 18.32
N ASN A 6 16.16 0.09 19.53
CA ASN A 6 14.71 0.01 19.76
C ASN A 6 14.01 1.35 19.47
N LEU A 7 14.65 2.47 19.79
CA LEU A 7 14.10 3.80 19.50
C LEU A 7 14.05 4.08 17.99
N THR A 8 15.10 3.67 17.27
CA THR A 8 15.21 3.83 15.81
C THR A 8 14.19 2.97 15.06
N ILE A 9 14.03 1.71 15.48
CA ILE A 9 13.00 0.80 14.97
C ILE A 9 11.60 1.38 15.16
N ASN A 10 11.28 1.91 16.34
CA ASN A 10 9.97 2.51 16.59
C ASN A 10 9.68 3.75 15.72
N LYS A 11 10.70 4.55 15.39
CA LYS A 11 10.55 5.67 14.44
C LYS A 11 10.27 5.17 13.03
N ILE A 12 10.97 4.14 12.56
CA ILE A 12 10.77 3.53 11.25
C ILE A 12 9.36 2.94 11.12
N ILE A 13 8.87 2.26 12.16
CA ILE A 13 7.50 1.72 12.20
C ILE A 13 6.47 2.85 12.05
N LYS A 14 6.60 3.91 12.84
CA LYS A 14 5.67 5.06 12.79
C LYS A 14 5.69 5.73 11.41
N LEU A 15 6.87 5.88 10.81
CA LEU A 15 7.01 6.43 9.47
C LEU A 15 6.37 5.52 8.41
N GLY A 16 6.55 4.20 8.54
CA GLY A 16 5.90 3.21 7.68
C GLY A 16 4.38 3.31 7.75
N TRP A 17 3.80 3.34 8.97
CA TRP A 17 2.36 3.52 9.14
C TRP A 17 1.86 4.85 8.56
N ALA A 18 2.60 5.94 8.72
CA ALA A 18 2.24 7.22 8.10
C ALA A 18 2.25 7.13 6.56
N ALA A 19 3.27 6.50 5.97
CA ALA A 19 3.36 6.28 4.54
C ALA A 19 2.23 5.38 4.01
N LEU A 20 1.80 4.37 4.77
CA LEU A 20 0.65 3.54 4.45
C LEU A 20 -0.65 4.36 4.38
N VAL A 21 -0.88 5.22 5.38
CA VAL A 21 -2.09 6.06 5.43
C VAL A 21 -2.12 7.07 4.28
N VAL A 22 -0.98 7.70 3.98
CA VAL A 22 -0.86 8.64 2.85
C VAL A 22 -1.10 7.93 1.52
N SER A 23 -0.48 6.77 1.29
CA SER A 23 -0.66 5.99 0.06
C SER A 23 -2.08 5.45 -0.09
N ALA A 24 -2.73 5.03 1.00
CA ALA A 24 -4.15 4.65 0.99
C ALA A 24 -5.04 5.82 0.58
N SER A 25 -4.76 7.01 1.11
CA SER A 25 -5.54 8.22 0.80
C SER A 25 -5.41 8.59 -0.69
N LEU A 26 -4.21 8.54 -1.25
CA LEU A 26 -3.96 8.76 -2.67
C LEU A 26 -4.62 7.69 -3.56
N LEU A 27 -4.64 6.44 -3.11
CA LEU A 27 -5.35 5.36 -3.81
C LEU A 27 -6.86 5.61 -3.85
N VAL A 28 -7.47 6.01 -2.72
CA VAL A 28 -8.90 6.35 -2.67
C VAL A 28 -9.22 7.53 -3.59
N ILE A 29 -8.41 8.61 -3.54
CA ILE A 29 -8.60 9.78 -4.41
C ILE A 29 -8.52 9.37 -5.90
N SER A 30 -7.57 8.50 -6.26
CA SER A 30 -7.45 8.06 -7.65
C SER A 30 -8.59 7.15 -8.10
N ILE A 31 -9.19 6.34 -7.21
CA ILE A 31 -10.44 5.61 -7.51
C ILE A 31 -11.58 6.60 -7.81
N TYR A 32 -11.71 7.67 -7.02
CA TYR A 32 -12.71 8.71 -7.28
C TYR A 32 -12.47 9.40 -8.62
N LEU A 33 -11.22 9.71 -8.96
CA LEU A 33 -10.87 10.29 -10.25
C LEU A 33 -11.24 9.33 -11.40
N VAL A 34 -10.92 8.03 -11.30
CA VAL A 34 -11.31 7.04 -12.31
C VAL A 34 -12.84 6.94 -12.45
N LYS A 35 -13.60 7.08 -11.37
CA LYS A 35 -15.07 7.08 -11.41
C LYS A 35 -15.64 8.29 -12.15
N PHE A 36 -15.05 9.47 -11.98
CA PHE A 36 -15.57 10.71 -12.59
C PHE A 36 -15.03 10.97 -14.00
N TYR A 37 -13.79 10.59 -14.29
CA TYR A 37 -13.09 10.84 -15.55
C TYR A 37 -12.91 9.54 -16.35
N HIS A 38 -13.99 8.74 -16.42
CA HIS A 38 -14.06 7.30 -16.80
C HIS A 38 -13.35 6.87 -18.10
N SER A 39 -12.81 7.81 -18.88
CA SER A 39 -12.35 7.64 -20.26
C SER A 39 -10.91 8.11 -20.53
N ASP A 40 -10.17 8.64 -19.54
CA ASP A 40 -8.80 9.12 -19.77
C ASP A 40 -7.74 8.09 -19.35
N ILE A 41 -6.92 7.63 -20.30
CA ILE A 41 -5.80 6.70 -20.08
C ILE A 41 -4.79 7.21 -19.03
N VAL A 42 -4.73 8.54 -18.87
CA VAL A 42 -3.93 9.24 -17.86
C VAL A 42 -4.45 8.94 -16.46
N THR A 43 -5.76 9.00 -16.25
CA THR A 43 -6.40 8.76 -14.95
C THR A 43 -6.23 7.31 -14.49
N TYR A 44 -6.32 6.35 -15.41
CA TYR A 44 -6.04 4.94 -15.13
C TYR A 44 -4.55 4.71 -14.81
N SER A 45 -3.64 5.36 -15.53
CA SER A 45 -2.20 5.25 -15.28
C SER A 45 -1.83 5.79 -13.89
N ILE A 46 -2.46 6.89 -13.47
CA ILE A 46 -2.30 7.47 -12.13
C ILE A 46 -2.80 6.50 -11.06
N TRP A 47 -4.00 5.94 -11.25
CA TRP A 47 -4.56 4.96 -10.33
C TRP A 47 -3.69 3.71 -10.19
N LEU A 48 -3.23 3.14 -11.31
CA LEU A 48 -2.34 1.98 -11.32
C LEU A 48 -1.03 2.27 -10.59
N THR A 49 -0.49 3.47 -10.77
CA THR A 49 0.74 3.91 -10.09
C THR A 49 0.54 3.97 -8.58
N PHE A 50 -0.55 4.56 -8.10
CA PHE A 50 -0.85 4.60 -6.67
C PHE A 50 -1.18 3.22 -6.08
N ALA A 51 -1.87 2.36 -6.82
CA ALA A 51 -2.13 0.98 -6.39
C ALA A 51 -0.81 0.20 -6.19
N ARG A 52 0.16 0.36 -7.09
CA ARG A 52 1.50 -0.25 -6.96
C ARG A 52 2.27 0.31 -5.78
N ILE A 53 2.28 1.64 -5.59
CA ILE A 53 2.96 2.28 -4.45
C ILE A 53 2.37 1.80 -3.13
N PHE A 54 1.04 1.78 -3.02
CA PHE A 54 0.34 1.28 -1.83
C PHE A 54 0.66 -0.19 -1.56
N GLY A 55 0.68 -1.03 -2.61
CA GLY A 55 1.07 -2.44 -2.50
C GLY A 55 2.49 -2.60 -1.95
N ILE A 56 3.47 -1.92 -2.53
CA ILE A 56 4.88 -2.00 -2.09
C ILE A 56 5.03 -1.60 -0.62
N ILE A 57 4.42 -0.48 -0.22
CA ILE A 57 4.49 0.00 1.17
C ILE A 57 3.83 -1.00 2.13
N SER A 58 2.65 -1.52 1.76
CA SER A 58 1.93 -2.54 2.53
C SER A 58 2.75 -3.82 2.71
N PHE A 59 3.47 -4.25 1.67
CA PHE A 59 4.34 -5.42 1.72
C PHE A 59 5.46 -5.24 2.76
N PHE A 60 6.20 -4.13 2.71
CA PHE A 60 7.31 -3.88 3.64
C PHE A 60 6.83 -3.77 5.10
N ILE A 61 5.71 -3.09 5.34
CA ILE A 61 5.13 -2.99 6.70
C ILE A 61 4.60 -4.34 7.16
N GLY A 62 4.06 -5.14 6.25
CA GLY A 62 3.61 -6.49 6.54
C GLY A 62 4.75 -7.41 6.96
N VAL A 63 5.84 -7.45 6.19
CA VAL A 63 7.07 -8.19 6.52
C VAL A 63 7.63 -7.73 7.87
N PHE A 64 7.66 -6.41 8.09
CA PHE A 64 8.13 -5.85 9.35
C PHE A 64 7.22 -6.23 10.53
N SER A 65 5.90 -6.22 10.33
CA SER A 65 4.93 -6.61 11.37
C SER A 65 5.11 -8.08 11.76
N ILE A 66 5.37 -8.97 10.80
CA ILE A 66 5.72 -10.38 11.07
C ILE A 66 7.02 -10.46 11.88
N ALA A 67 8.05 -9.70 11.51
CA ALA A 67 9.33 -9.70 12.21
C ALA A 67 9.23 -9.27 13.69
N VAL A 68 8.25 -8.43 14.04
CA VAL A 68 7.96 -8.01 15.43
C VAL A 68 6.91 -8.91 16.11
N GLY A 69 6.57 -10.06 15.51
CA GLY A 69 5.67 -11.06 16.08
C GLY A 69 4.17 -10.76 15.89
N LYS A 70 3.81 -9.75 15.10
CA LYS A 70 2.41 -9.43 14.75
C LYS A 70 1.99 -10.16 13.47
N TRP A 71 1.94 -11.48 13.55
CA TRP A 71 1.66 -12.36 12.41
C TRP A 71 0.34 -12.04 11.70
N ASN A 72 -0.77 -11.90 12.43
CA ASN A 72 -2.09 -11.63 11.83
C ASN A 72 -2.11 -10.33 11.04
N GLN A 73 -1.54 -9.26 11.59
CA GLN A 73 -1.51 -7.95 10.94
C GLN A 73 -0.55 -7.94 9.76
N GLY A 74 0.60 -8.59 9.89
CA GLY A 74 1.62 -8.64 8.85
C GLY A 74 1.21 -9.47 7.64
N THR A 75 0.62 -10.65 7.87
CA THR A 75 0.11 -11.53 6.79
C THR A 75 -1.02 -10.87 6.01
N LEU A 76 -1.93 -10.16 6.68
CA LEU A 76 -3.01 -9.41 6.02
C LEU A 76 -2.48 -8.33 5.08
N LEU A 77 -1.48 -7.56 5.54
CA LEU A 77 -0.87 -6.50 4.73
C LEU A 77 -0.12 -7.06 3.52
N ILE A 78 0.57 -8.19 3.67
CA ILE A 78 1.22 -8.89 2.55
C ILE A 78 0.19 -9.41 1.56
N LEU A 79 -0.87 -10.09 2.01
CA LEU A 79 -1.95 -10.56 1.13
C LEU A 79 -2.61 -9.41 0.36
N GLY A 80 -2.95 -8.33 1.05
CA GLY A 80 -3.52 -7.12 0.44
C GLY A 80 -2.59 -6.47 -0.59
N SER A 81 -1.27 -6.49 -0.35
CA SER A 81 -0.28 -5.94 -1.27
C SER A 81 -0.20 -6.67 -2.61
N VAL A 82 -0.51 -7.97 -2.63
CA VAL A 82 -0.50 -8.79 -3.85
C VAL A 82 -1.85 -8.72 -4.58
N LEU A 83 -2.95 -8.72 -3.82
CA LEU A 83 -4.31 -8.71 -4.38
C LEU A 83 -4.65 -7.39 -5.08
N LEU A 84 -4.25 -6.24 -4.54
CA LEU A 84 -4.59 -4.92 -5.10
C LEU A 84 -4.01 -4.67 -6.51
N PRO A 85 -2.73 -4.95 -6.79
CA PRO A 85 -2.17 -4.87 -8.13
C PRO A 85 -2.85 -5.83 -9.12
N ILE A 86 -3.17 -7.05 -8.70
CA ILE A 86 -3.84 -8.05 -9.54
C ILE A 86 -5.25 -7.58 -9.92
N LEU A 87 -6.03 -7.12 -8.93
CA LEU A 87 -7.35 -6.55 -9.17
C LEU A 87 -7.26 -5.34 -10.10
N SER A 88 -6.19 -4.53 -9.99
CA SER A 88 -5.97 -3.40 -10.88
C SER A 88 -5.74 -3.78 -12.34
N LEU A 89 -5.00 -4.87 -12.58
CA LEU A 89 -4.78 -5.40 -13.91
C LEU A 89 -6.04 -6.06 -14.49
N TYR A 90 -6.81 -6.74 -13.65
CA TYR A 90 -8.07 -7.36 -14.07
C TYR A 90 -9.10 -6.33 -14.53
N ILE A 91 -9.28 -5.24 -13.77
CA ILE A 91 -10.17 -4.14 -14.15
C ILE A 91 -9.70 -3.51 -15.48
N HIS A 92 -8.40 -3.34 -15.69
CA HIS A 92 -7.85 -2.77 -16.92
C HIS A 92 -8.11 -3.64 -18.16
N GLN A 93 -8.04 -4.98 -18.05
CA GLN A 93 -8.30 -5.88 -19.18
C GLN A 93 -9.79 -5.99 -19.55
N SER A 94 -10.70 -5.60 -18.65
CA SER A 94 -12.14 -5.68 -18.85
C SER A 94 -12.78 -4.44 -19.50
N ILE A 95 -11.98 -3.40 -19.76
CA ILE A 95 -12.37 -2.13 -20.40
C ILE A 95 -11.82 -2.13 -21.82
#